data_AF-A0A2U1JXI0-F1
#
_entry.id   AF-A0A2U1JXI0-F1
#
_cell.length_a   1.000
_cell.length_b   1.000
_cell.length_c   1.000
_cell.angle_alpha   90.00
_cell.angle_beta   90.00
_cell.angle_gamma   90.00
#
_symmetry.space_group_name_H-M   'P 1'
#
loop_
_entity.id
_entity.type
_entity.pdbx_description
1 polymer ?
#
loop_
_entity_poly.entity_id
_entity_poly.type
_entity_poly.pdbx_seq_one_letter_code
_entity_poly.pdbx_strand_id
1 'polypeptide(L)'
;MYQLLFNNLTFDLSSVEMTSFANYLDQIDIDYWETEYKYSIYEKKIPIPTLQSNFIILLNRKELEELRYLVDCINEYKILKPFEINYLMVSN
;
A
#
# COMPACT_ATOMS: atom_id res chain seq x y z
N MET A 1 4.84 -10.80 15.02
CA MET A 1 3.80 -9.77 14.84
C MET A 1 4.44 -8.63 14.07
N TYR A 2 3.78 -8.15 13.03
CA TYR A 2 4.24 -7.07 12.17
C TYR A 2 3.31 -5.88 12.36
N GLN A 3 3.90 -4.68 12.45
CA GLN A 3 3.16 -3.43 12.47
C GLN A 3 3.55 -2.62 11.24
N LEU A 4 2.61 -2.44 10.32
CA LEU A 4 2.80 -1.69 9.08
C LEU A 4 2.15 -0.32 9.21
N LEU A 5 2.92 0.74 8.97
CA LEU A 5 2.42 2.11 8.96
C LEU A 5 2.38 2.61 7.52
N PHE A 6 1.22 3.04 7.06
CA PHE A 6 1.03 3.56 5.71
C PHE A 6 0.02 4.71 5.73
N ASN A 7 0.48 5.92 5.42
CA ASN A 7 -0.32 7.15 5.53
C ASN A 7 -0.99 7.27 6.92
N ASN A 8 -2.32 7.22 6.96
CA ASN A 8 -3.15 7.29 8.16
C ASN A 8 -3.65 5.90 8.63
N LEU A 9 -3.06 4.82 8.11
CA LEU A 9 -3.42 3.44 8.42
C LEU A 9 -2.30 2.76 9.20
N THR A 10 -2.71 2.01 10.22
CA THR A 10 -1.85 1.10 10.98
C THR A 10 -2.41 -0.30 10.82
N PHE A 11 -1.61 -1.24 10.33
CA PHE A 11 -1.96 -2.64 10.24
C PHE A 11 -1.19 -3.43 11.28
N ASP A 12 -1.92 -4.10 12.17
CA ASP A 12 -1.38 -5.06 13.12
C ASP A 12 -1.66 -6.46 12.60
N LEU A 13 -0.62 -7.13 12.10
CA LEU A 13 -0.75 -8.40 11.39
C LEU A 13 0.12 -9.48 12.05
N SER A 14 -0.43 -10.68 12.18
CA SER A 14 0.38 -11.88 12.40
C SER A 14 1.26 -12.16 11.17
N SER A 15 2.22 -13.08 11.30
CA SER A 15 3.07 -13.46 10.16
C SER A 15 2.27 -14.04 9.00
N VAL A 16 1.25 -14.85 9.29
CA VAL A 16 0.39 -15.47 8.28
C VAL A 16 -0.46 -14.41 7.59
N GLU A 17 -1.03 -13.47 8.35
CA GLU A 17 -1.80 -12.36 7.80
C GLU A 17 -0.94 -11.44 6.95
N MET A 18 0.31 -11.19 7.34
CA MET A 18 1.23 -10.37 6.55
C MET A 18 1.56 -10.98 5.19
N THR A 19 1.89 -12.28 5.15
CA THR A 19 2.12 -12.98 3.88
C THR A 19 0.86 -13.02 3.01
N SER A 20 -0.30 -13.24 3.63
CA SER A 20 -1.58 -13.28 2.91
C SER A 20 -1.95 -11.90 2.35
N PHE A 21 -1.68 -10.85 3.11
CA PHE A 21 -1.88 -9.47 2.70
C PHE A 21 -0.98 -9.08 1.53
N ALA A 22 0.31 -9.43 1.57
CA ALA A 22 1.24 -9.24 0.45
C ALA A 22 0.73 -9.89 -0.84
N ASN A 23 0.43 -11.19 -0.77
CA ASN A 23 -0.08 -11.94 -1.91
C ASN A 23 -1.40 -11.38 -2.46
N TYR A 24 -2.26 -10.87 -1.57
CA TYR A 24 -3.51 -10.22 -1.97
C TYR A 24 -3.23 -8.93 -2.76
N LEU A 25 -2.33 -8.06 -2.27
CA LEU A 25 -2.00 -6.81 -2.94
C LEU A 25 -1.43 -7.05 -4.35
N ASP A 26 -0.61 -8.09 -4.54
CA ASP A 26 -0.04 -8.45 -5.84
C ASP A 26 -1.08 -8.92 -6.85
N GLN A 27 -2.16 -9.55 -6.39
CA GLN A 27 -3.24 -10.05 -7.25
C GLN A 27 -4.20 -8.97 -7.74
N ILE A 28 -4.12 -7.75 -7.20
CA ILE A 28 -5.01 -6.66 -7.60
C ILE A 28 -4.66 -6.19 -9.02
N ASP A 29 -5.60 -6.31 -9.94
CA ASP A 29 -5.47 -5.73 -11.28
C ASP A 29 -5.83 -4.23 -11.22
N ILE A 30 -4.81 -3.38 -11.20
CA ILE A 30 -4.97 -1.92 -11.15
C ILE A 30 -5.58 -1.39 -12.45
N ASP A 31 -5.19 -1.97 -13.59
CA ASP A 31 -5.63 -1.51 -14.90
C ASP A 31 -7.12 -1.81 -15.11
N TYR A 32 -7.61 -2.93 -14.58
CA TYR A 32 -9.04 -3.24 -14.50
C TYR A 32 -9.82 -2.11 -13.78
N TRP A 33 -9.39 -1.73 -12.58
CA TRP A 33 -10.06 -0.67 -11.82
C TRP A 33 -10.01 0.69 -12.52
N GLU A 34 -8.95 0.96 -13.28
CA GLU A 34 -8.88 2.20 -14.03
C GLU A 34 -9.75 2.22 -15.30
N THR A 35 -9.95 1.08 -15.94
CA THR A 35 -10.72 0.96 -17.18
C THR A 35 -12.22 0.89 -16.94
N GLU A 36 -12.65 0.21 -15.89
CA GLU A 36 -14.06 0.14 -15.46
C GLU A 36 -14.64 1.54 -15.18
N TYR A 37 -13.81 2.46 -14.66
CA TYR A 37 -14.18 3.83 -14.36
C TYR A 37 -13.63 4.87 -15.35
N LYS A 38 -13.32 4.48 -16.60
CA LYS A 38 -12.69 5.39 -17.59
C LYS A 38 -13.53 6.63 -17.95
N TYR A 39 -14.83 6.63 -17.67
CA TYR A 39 -15.74 7.75 -17.90
C TYR A 39 -16.11 8.52 -16.62
N SER A 40 -15.53 8.17 -15.47
CA SER A 40 -15.76 8.87 -14.20
C SER A 40 -14.99 10.19 -14.15
N ILE A 41 -15.64 11.23 -13.62
CA ILE A 41 -15.04 12.54 -13.35
C ILE A 41 -14.26 12.56 -12.02
N TYR A 42 -14.33 11.50 -11.21
CA TYR A 42 -13.71 11.42 -9.89
C TYR A 42 -12.40 10.62 -9.92
N GLU A 43 -11.51 10.93 -8.97
CA GLU A 43 -10.28 10.18 -8.75
C GLU A 43 -10.59 8.71 -8.46
N LYS A 44 -9.97 7.82 -9.23
CA LYS A 44 -10.27 6.39 -9.22
C LYS A 44 -9.69 5.78 -7.96
N LYS A 45 -10.55 5.17 -7.14
CA LYS A 45 -10.14 4.50 -5.91
C LYS A 45 -10.38 3.00 -6.03
N ILE A 46 -9.37 2.26 -5.61
CA ILE A 46 -9.31 0.80 -5.58
C ILE A 46 -9.76 0.36 -4.19
N PRO A 47 -10.85 -0.42 -4.09
CA PRO A 47 -11.33 -0.93 -2.82
C PRO A 47 -10.50 -2.11 -2.33
N ILE A 48 -9.94 -1.98 -1.13
CA ILE A 48 -9.31 -3.07 -0.39
C ILE A 48 -10.28 -3.49 0.72
N PRO A 49 -10.97 -4.63 0.58
CA PRO A 49 -11.88 -5.13 1.58
C PRO A 49 -11.10 -5.56 2.83
N THR A 50 -11.68 -5.27 4.00
CA THR A 50 -11.13 -5.77 5.27
C THR A 50 -11.97 -6.92 5.80
N LEU A 51 -11.50 -7.59 6.85
CA LEU A 51 -12.28 -8.63 7.53
C LEU A 51 -13.54 -8.06 8.22
N GLN A 52 -13.59 -6.75 8.43
CA GLN A 52 -14.76 -6.06 8.97
C GLN A 52 -15.72 -5.71 7.82
N SER A 53 -16.94 -6.24 7.88
CA SER A 53 -17.95 -6.07 6.82
C SER A 53 -18.39 -4.62 6.59
N ASN A 54 -18.14 -3.73 7.56
CA ASN A 54 -18.50 -2.32 7.53
C ASN A 54 -17.29 -1.39 7.31
N PHE A 55 -16.13 -1.92 6.94
CA PHE A 55 -14.92 -1.13 6.75
C PHE A 55 -14.18 -1.55 5.47
N ILE A 56 -13.96 -0.57 4.59
CA ILE A 56 -13.23 -0.73 3.33
C ILE A 56 -12.18 0.36 3.21
N ILE A 57 -10.99 -0.01 2.78
CA ILE A 57 -9.91 0.94 2.51
C ILE A 57 -10.00 1.32 1.04
N LEU A 58 -9.85 2.60 0.73
CA LEU A 58 -9.90 3.12 -0.63
C LEU A 58 -8.55 3.78 -0.95
N LEU A 59 -7.82 3.22 -1.91
CA LEU A 59 -6.49 3.71 -2.32
C LEU A 59 -6.52 4.14 -3.78
N ASN A 60 -5.78 5.20 -4.15
CA ASN A 60 -5.52 5.46 -5.57
C ASN A 60 -4.38 4.55 -6.11
N ARG A 61 -4.13 4.61 -7.42
CA ARG A 61 -3.05 3.82 -8.07
C ARG A 61 -1.71 4.01 -7.36
N LYS A 62 -1.33 5.27 -7.08
CA LYS A 62 -0.04 5.59 -6.50
C LYS A 62 0.10 5.00 -5.10
N GLU A 63 -0.92 5.18 -4.26
CA GLU A 63 -0.93 4.64 -2.90
C GLU A 63 -0.85 3.11 -2.89
N LEU A 64 -1.55 2.43 -3.81
CA LEU A 64 -1.48 0.98 -3.90
C LEU A 64 -0.08 0.49 -4.30
N GLU A 65 0.57 1.14 -5.27
CA GLU A 65 1.95 0.80 -5.66
C GLU A 65 2.96 1.07 -4.54
N GLU A 66 2.82 2.18 -3.82
CA GLU A 66 3.66 2.48 -2.65
C GLU A 66 3.45 1.44 -1.53
N LEU A 67 2.20 1.02 -1.30
CA LEU A 67 1.89 -0.02 -0.32
C LEU A 67 2.46 -1.39 -0.72
N ARG A 68 2.37 -1.77 -2.00
CA ARG A 68 3.02 -2.98 -2.53
C ARG A 68 4.52 -2.96 -2.29
N TYR A 69 5.16 -1.86 -2.70
CA TYR A 69 6.60 -1.69 -2.52
C TYR A 69 7.02 -1.76 -1.05
N LEU A 70 6.23 -1.18 -0.14
CA LEU A 70 6.48 -1.24 1.30
C LEU A 70 6.41 -2.67 1.84
N VAL A 71 5.43 -3.45 1.39
CA VAL A 71 5.24 -4.85 1.79
C VAL A 71 6.33 -5.75 1.20
N ASP A 72 6.76 -5.50 -0.03
CA ASP A 72 7.83 -6.24 -0.72
C ASP A 72 9.22 -5.99 -0.12
N CYS A 73 9.50 -4.78 0.38
CA CYS A 73 10.79 -4.46 1.04
C CYS A 73 11.07 -5.32 2.29
N ILE A 74 10.08 -6.03 2.82
CA ILE A 74 10.29 -6.98 3.92
C ILE A 74 11.06 -8.22 3.44
N ASN A 75 10.98 -8.54 2.15
CA ASN A 75 11.58 -9.75 1.58
C ASN A 75 12.98 -9.51 0.97
N GLU A 76 13.36 -8.28 0.63
CA GLU A 76 14.65 -7.96 0.01
C GLU A 76 15.33 -6.73 0.65
N TYR A 77 16.60 -6.89 1.04
CA TYR A 77 17.44 -5.78 1.51
C TYR A 77 17.88 -4.88 0.35
N LYS A 78 17.00 -3.97 -0.08
CA LYS A 78 17.36 -2.94 -1.08
C LYS A 78 18.11 -1.78 -0.41
N ILE A 79 19.28 -1.46 -0.92
CA ILE A 79 20.03 -0.26 -0.50
C ILE A 79 19.33 0.98 -1.07
N LEU A 80 18.86 1.86 -0.18
CA LEU A 80 18.23 3.14 -0.56
C LEU A 80 19.28 4.14 -1.06
N LYS A 81 18.92 4.90 -2.09
CA LYS A 81 19.72 6.01 -2.61
C LYS A 81 19.52 7.26 -1.75
N PRO A 82 20.49 8.19 -1.70
CA PRO A 82 20.39 9.38 -0.85
C PRO A 82 19.12 10.21 -1.08
N PHE A 83 18.66 10.37 -2.33
CA PHE A 83 17.45 11.16 -2.62
C PHE A 83 16.14 10.48 -2.22
N GLU A 84 16.16 9.18 -1.91
CA GLU A 84 14.98 8.43 -1.45
C GLU A 84 14.75 8.62 0.07
N ILE A 85 15.72 9.23 0.77
CA ILE A 85 15.67 9.46 2.20
C ILE A 85 15.30 10.94 2.45
N ASN A 86 14.22 11.16 3.19
CA ASN A 86 13.85 12.50 3.63
C ASN A 86 14.68 12.91 4.86
N TYR A 87 15.85 13.50 4.62
CA TYR A 87 16.72 13.97 5.69
C TYR A 87 16.14 15.21 6.38
N LEU A 88 15.98 15.14 7.71
CA LEU A 88 15.86 16.32 8.54
C LEU A 88 17.23 17.01 8.59
N MET A 89 17.45 18.00 7.72
CA MET A 89 18.64 18.84 7.82
C MET A 89 18.53 19.71 9.07
N VAL A 90 19.24 19.34 10.13
CA VAL A 90 19.44 20.18 11.31
C VAL A 90 20.69 21.02 11.07
N SER A 91 20.52 22.34 10.99
CA SER A 91 21.62 23.30 10.94
C SER A 91 21.73 24.00 12.31
N ASN A 92 22.97 24.13 12.81
CA ASN A 92 23.30 24.88 14.02
C ASN A 92 23.62 26.34 13.69
#